data_AF-A0AAV9ZLK1-F1
#
_entry.id   AF-A0AAV9ZLK1-F1
#
_cell.length_a   1.000
_cell.length_b   1.000
_cell.length_c   1.000
_cell.angle_alpha   90.00
_cell.angle_beta   90.00
_cell.angle_gamma   90.00
#
_symmetry.space_group_name_H-M   'P 1'
#
loop_
_entity.id
_entity.type
_entity.pdbx_description
1 polymer ?
#
loop_
_entity_poly.entity_id
_entity_poly.type
_entity_poly.pdbx_seq_one_letter_code
_entity_poly.pdbx_strand_id
1 'polypeptide(L)'
;MSPLSSLTALSPSLSPPTSSASSVDGAHSATTFPTSAYPISIDPDLFWGEGHVLSSKDCGPWPSGMYACDMAKGFHLMTLGSKRVPERFKHIFGRQFHRSAWYRERRIWNESSEAERKKAKDLPRCAEGLWSAWKQG
;
A
#
# COMPACT_ATOMS: atom_id res chain seq x y z
N MET A 1 -36.01 39.93 5.13
CA MET A 1 -36.48 39.35 3.85
C MET A 1 -35.45 39.68 2.78
N SER A 2 -34.74 38.67 2.27
CA SER A 2 -33.83 38.62 1.09
C SER A 2 -32.90 37.38 1.27
N PRO A 3 -32.30 36.79 0.21
CA PRO A 3 -32.95 35.80 -0.66
C PRO A 3 -32.26 34.41 -0.63
N LEU A 4 -33.04 33.36 -0.88
CA LEU A 4 -32.55 32.01 -1.20
C LEU A 4 -31.89 32.01 -2.58
N SER A 5 -30.62 31.63 -2.66
CA SER A 5 -29.92 31.38 -3.93
C SER A 5 -29.91 29.88 -4.21
N SER A 6 -30.68 29.46 -5.21
CA SER A 6 -30.75 28.09 -5.69
C SER A 6 -29.59 27.75 -6.62
N LEU A 7 -29.00 26.59 -6.38
CA LEU A 7 -27.98 25.92 -7.17
C LEU A 7 -28.60 25.36 -8.46
N THR A 8 -27.91 25.55 -9.60
CA THR A 8 -28.17 24.74 -10.80
C THR A 8 -26.85 24.17 -11.31
N ALA A 9 -26.81 22.85 -11.41
CA ALA A 9 -25.70 22.02 -11.86
C ALA A 9 -25.69 21.88 -13.38
N LEU A 10 -24.50 21.80 -13.99
CA LEU A 10 -24.31 21.20 -15.31
C LEU A 10 -22.95 20.48 -15.37
N SER A 11 -23.02 19.15 -15.46
CA SER A 11 -21.90 18.26 -15.78
C SER A 11 -21.65 18.24 -17.29
N PRO A 12 -20.39 18.18 -17.74
CA PRO A 12 -20.06 17.54 -19.01
C PRO A 12 -19.24 16.26 -18.81
N SER A 13 -19.82 15.16 -19.30
CA SER A 13 -19.20 13.86 -19.54
C SER A 13 -18.29 13.94 -20.76
N LEU A 14 -17.05 13.42 -20.66
CA LEU A 14 -16.16 13.24 -21.82
C LEU A 14 -15.50 11.86 -21.74
N SER A 15 -15.95 10.97 -22.62
CA SER A 15 -15.35 9.67 -22.93
C SER A 15 -14.02 9.84 -23.66
N PRO A 16 -13.00 9.01 -23.41
CA PRO A 16 -11.81 8.94 -24.25
C PRO A 16 -12.05 8.04 -25.49
N PRO A 17 -11.48 8.41 -26.66
CA PRO A 17 -11.57 7.61 -27.89
C PRO A 17 -10.64 6.39 -27.86
N THR A 18 -11.13 5.34 -28.50
CA THR A 18 -10.44 4.09 -28.87
C THR A 18 -9.66 4.32 -30.17
N SER A 19 -8.40 3.89 -30.22
CA SER A 19 -7.58 3.66 -31.44
C SER A 19 -6.23 3.10 -31.00
N SER A 20 -5.50 2.28 -31.72
CA SER A 20 -5.75 1.29 -32.76
C SER A 20 -4.44 0.52 -32.86
N ALA A 21 -4.53 -0.72 -33.32
CA ALA A 21 -3.42 -1.64 -33.45
C ALA A 21 -2.27 -1.12 -34.32
N SER A 22 -1.03 -1.50 -33.96
CA SER A 22 0.07 -1.59 -34.90
C SER A 22 0.82 -2.90 -34.67
N SER A 23 0.56 -3.86 -35.56
CA SER A 23 1.42 -5.03 -35.77
C SER A 23 2.76 -4.57 -36.33
N VAL A 24 3.86 -5.04 -35.75
CA VAL A 24 5.14 -5.10 -36.43
C VAL A 24 5.70 -6.51 -36.25
N ASP A 25 5.74 -7.22 -37.37
CA ASP A 25 6.45 -8.47 -37.55
C ASP A 25 7.96 -8.22 -37.40
N GLY A 26 8.61 -9.00 -36.55
CA GLY A 26 10.03 -8.91 -36.27
C GLY A 26 10.57 -10.27 -35.86
N ALA A 27 10.88 -11.10 -36.86
CA ALA A 27 11.55 -12.38 -36.69
C ALA A 27 12.96 -12.15 -36.10
N HIS A 28 13.15 -12.52 -34.83
CA HIS A 28 14.47 -12.62 -34.23
C HIS A 28 14.59 -13.96 -33.49
N SER A 29 15.62 -14.69 -33.89
CA SER A 29 16.07 -16.01 -33.44
C SER A 29 15.74 -16.33 -31.98
N ALA A 30 15.04 -17.45 -31.79
CA ALA A 30 14.83 -18.07 -30.50
C ALA A 30 16.17 -18.59 -29.94
N THR A 31 16.91 -17.72 -29.26
CA THR A 31 17.95 -18.13 -28.32
C THR A 31 17.26 -18.70 -27.10
N THR A 32 17.16 -20.03 -27.06
CA THR A 32 16.67 -20.77 -25.90
C THR A 32 17.66 -20.59 -24.75
N PHE A 33 17.39 -19.62 -23.87
CA PHE A 33 18.05 -19.56 -22.58
C PHE A 33 17.56 -20.75 -21.73
N PRO A 34 18.45 -21.49 -21.05
CA PRO A 34 18.02 -22.49 -20.10
C PRO A 34 17.21 -21.79 -19.00
N THR A 35 15.90 -22.05 -18.96
CA THR A 35 14.99 -21.65 -17.90
C THR A 35 15.43 -22.34 -16.62
N SER A 36 16.40 -21.73 -15.96
CA SER A 36 16.80 -22.09 -14.62
C SER A 36 15.68 -21.63 -13.68
N ALA A 37 14.80 -22.56 -13.34
CA ALA A 37 13.69 -22.39 -12.42
C ALA A 37 14.22 -22.25 -10.97
N TYR A 38 14.98 -21.20 -10.69
CA TYR A 38 15.16 -20.76 -9.32
C TYR A 38 13.94 -19.90 -8.97
N PRO A 39 13.16 -20.24 -7.94
CA PRO A 39 12.18 -19.30 -7.42
C PRO A 39 12.94 -18.04 -7.01
N ILE A 40 12.62 -16.92 -7.64
CA ILE A 40 13.15 -15.61 -7.27
C ILE A 40 12.65 -15.37 -5.84
N SER A 41 13.47 -15.72 -4.85
CA SER A 41 13.24 -15.36 -3.46
C SER A 41 13.49 -13.88 -3.36
N ILE A 42 12.48 -13.07 -3.69
CA ILE A 42 12.56 -11.62 -3.52
C ILE A 42 12.72 -11.38 -2.02
N ASP A 43 13.90 -10.90 -1.63
CA ASP A 43 14.18 -10.52 -0.25
C ASP A 43 13.16 -9.44 0.14
N PRO A 44 12.28 -9.74 1.11
CA PRO A 44 11.22 -8.83 1.49
C PRO A 44 11.74 -7.51 2.08
N ASP A 45 13.01 -7.46 2.50
CA ASP A 45 13.63 -6.26 3.05
C ASP A 45 14.14 -5.31 1.94
N LEU A 46 14.24 -5.77 0.68
CA LEU A 46 14.50 -4.89 -0.47
C LEU A 46 13.39 -3.84 -0.64
N PHE A 47 12.13 -4.22 -0.40
CA PHE A 47 11.00 -3.28 -0.49
C PHE A 47 11.09 -2.15 0.54
N TRP A 48 11.65 -2.43 1.72
CA TRP A 48 11.87 -1.40 2.73
C TRP A 48 12.91 -0.38 2.28
N GLY A 49 13.93 -0.82 1.53
CA GLY A 49 14.93 0.06 0.92
C GLY A 49 14.32 0.99 -0.14
N GLU A 50 13.29 0.54 -0.84
CA GLU A 50 12.55 1.33 -1.82
C GLU A 50 11.46 2.23 -1.21
N GLY A 51 11.24 2.15 0.12
CA GLY A 51 10.23 2.94 0.83
C GLY A 51 8.81 2.36 0.75
N HIS A 52 8.70 1.06 0.45
CA HIS A 52 7.46 0.31 0.41
C HIS A 52 7.38 -0.72 1.54
N VAL A 53 6.18 -1.16 1.88
CA VAL A 53 5.96 -2.24 2.84
C VAL A 53 5.16 -3.37 2.22
N LEU A 54 5.39 -4.59 2.71
CA LEU A 54 4.66 -5.74 2.20
C LEU A 54 3.25 -5.83 2.78
N SER A 55 2.36 -6.38 1.97
CA SER A 55 0.99 -6.68 2.34
C SER A 55 0.61 -8.02 1.75
N SER A 56 -0.18 -8.81 2.49
CA SER A 56 -0.83 -9.98 1.92
C SER A 56 -1.74 -9.53 0.77
N LYS A 57 -1.63 -10.16 -0.41
CA LYS A 57 -2.26 -9.69 -1.64
C LYS A 57 -3.80 -9.66 -1.57
N ASP A 58 -4.42 -10.41 -0.64
CA ASP A 58 -5.85 -10.73 -0.70
C ASP A 58 -6.69 -10.19 0.48
N CYS A 59 -6.22 -9.20 1.21
CA CYS A 59 -6.88 -8.79 2.46
C CYS A 59 -7.51 -7.40 2.38
N GLY A 60 -8.64 -7.26 1.68
CA GLY A 60 -9.61 -6.16 1.86
C GLY A 60 -9.05 -4.72 1.96
N PRO A 61 -9.77 -3.82 2.65
CA PRO A 61 -9.30 -2.45 2.90
C PRO A 61 -8.23 -2.41 3.99
N TRP A 62 -7.29 -1.47 3.87
CA TRP A 62 -6.26 -1.25 4.88
C TRP A 62 -6.89 -0.96 6.26
N PRO A 63 -6.37 -1.54 7.37
CA PRO A 63 -5.08 -2.24 7.52
C PRO A 63 -5.15 -3.76 7.37
N SER A 64 -6.22 -4.31 6.78
CA SER A 64 -6.36 -5.76 6.68
C SER A 64 -5.20 -6.39 5.87
N GLY A 65 -4.70 -7.53 6.35
CA GLY A 65 -3.55 -8.27 5.79
C GLY A 65 -2.20 -7.56 5.80
N MET A 66 -2.06 -6.49 6.58
CA MET A 66 -0.76 -5.91 6.87
C MET A 66 -0.09 -6.68 8.01
N TYR A 67 1.21 -6.97 7.87
CA TYR A 67 2.01 -7.49 8.98
C TYR A 67 2.35 -6.36 9.95
N ALA A 68 2.52 -6.68 11.23
CA ALA A 68 2.78 -5.71 12.27
C ALA A 68 4.15 -5.02 12.08
N CYS A 69 5.16 -5.77 11.65
CA CYS A 69 6.49 -5.25 11.32
C CYS A 69 6.44 -4.27 10.14
N ASP A 70 5.68 -4.60 9.10
CA ASP A 70 5.45 -3.74 7.93
C ASP A 70 4.63 -2.48 8.29
N MET A 71 3.64 -2.58 9.19
CA MET A 71 2.93 -1.42 9.72
C MET A 71 3.84 -0.47 10.49
N ALA A 72 4.69 -1.03 11.38
CA ALA A 72 5.67 -0.26 12.14
C ALA A 72 6.63 0.49 11.23
N LYS A 73 7.16 -0.19 10.20
CA LYS A 73 8.03 0.43 9.19
C LYS A 73 7.27 1.51 8.40
N GLY A 74 6.04 1.22 7.97
CA GLY A 74 5.21 2.16 7.22
C GLY A 74 4.89 3.43 8.02
N PHE A 75 4.60 3.32 9.32
CA PHE A 75 4.43 4.49 10.18
C PHE A 75 5.69 5.34 10.27
N HIS A 76 6.86 4.71 10.37
CA HIS A 76 8.13 5.42 10.37
C HIS A 76 8.37 6.14 9.03
N LEU A 77 8.22 5.45 7.90
CA LEU A 77 8.36 6.04 6.56
C LEU A 77 7.39 7.23 6.35
N MET A 78 6.19 7.16 6.91
CA MET A 78 5.22 8.25 6.87
C MET A 78 5.65 9.52 7.63
N THR A 79 6.63 9.43 8.53
CA THR A 79 7.25 10.60 9.20
C THR A 79 8.37 11.26 8.41
N LEU A 80 8.99 10.53 7.47
CA LEU A 80 10.17 11.00 6.74
C LEU A 80 9.85 11.78 5.46
N GLY A 81 8.65 11.62 4.90
CA GLY A 81 8.31 12.24 3.61
C GLY A 81 7.84 13.69 3.70
N SER A 82 7.99 14.43 2.59
CA SER A 82 7.49 15.79 2.39
C SER A 82 6.17 15.87 1.62
N LYS A 83 5.80 14.82 0.86
CA LYS A 83 4.54 14.76 0.09
C LYS A 83 3.31 14.80 1.01
N ARG A 84 2.14 15.14 0.48
CA ARG A 84 0.87 15.07 1.21
C ARG A 84 0.57 13.65 1.71
N VAL A 85 -0.17 13.54 2.82
CA VAL A 85 -0.40 12.28 3.55
C VAL A 85 -1.02 11.18 2.67
N PRO A 86 -2.10 11.42 1.89
CA PRO A 86 -2.70 10.38 1.05
C PRO A 86 -1.75 9.80 0.00
N GLU A 87 -0.95 10.65 -0.64
CA GLU A 87 0.00 10.29 -1.69
C GLU A 87 1.16 9.49 -1.11
N ARG A 88 1.68 9.89 0.06
CA ARG A 88 2.69 9.09 0.78
C ARG A 88 2.14 7.75 1.21
N PHE A 89 0.92 7.73 1.72
CA PHE A 89 0.29 6.50 2.17
C PHE A 89 0.13 5.52 1.01
N LYS A 90 -0.37 5.98 -0.15
CA LYS A 90 -0.51 5.15 -1.34
C LYS A 90 0.84 4.63 -1.82
N HIS A 91 1.88 5.46 -1.76
CA HIS A 91 3.23 5.05 -2.11
C HIS A 91 3.73 3.95 -1.15
N ILE A 92 3.77 4.20 0.15
CA ILE A 92 4.35 3.28 1.14
C ILE A 92 3.57 1.98 1.24
N PHE A 93 2.24 2.07 1.39
CA PHE A 93 1.39 0.91 1.65
C PHE A 93 0.81 0.27 0.39
N GLY A 94 0.91 0.90 -0.78
CA GLY A 94 0.27 0.42 -2.01
C GLY A 94 -1.27 0.39 -1.94
N ARG A 95 -1.89 1.03 -0.93
CA ARG A 95 -3.33 0.96 -0.64
C ARG A 95 -3.98 2.34 -0.70
N GLN A 96 -5.30 2.37 -0.87
CA GLN A 96 -6.06 3.61 -0.81
C GLN A 96 -6.05 4.19 0.60
N PHE A 97 -5.85 5.51 0.70
CA PHE A 97 -5.85 6.21 1.97
C PHE A 97 -7.27 6.41 2.50
N HIS A 98 -7.57 5.82 3.66
CA HIS A 98 -8.80 6.08 4.41
C HIS A 98 -8.45 6.85 5.68
N ARG A 99 -8.88 8.11 5.75
CA ARG A 99 -8.50 9.04 6.82
C ARG A 99 -8.82 8.49 8.22
N SER A 100 -10.06 8.05 8.45
CA SER A 100 -10.51 7.53 9.75
C SER A 100 -9.71 6.30 10.19
N ALA A 101 -9.53 5.34 9.29
CA ALA A 101 -8.71 4.16 9.55
C ALA A 101 -7.27 4.55 9.88
N TRP A 102 -6.63 5.40 9.06
CA TRP A 102 -5.24 5.83 9.26
C TRP A 102 -5.00 6.40 10.66
N TYR A 103 -5.82 7.37 11.08
CA TYR A 103 -5.62 8.01 12.38
C TYR A 103 -5.92 7.05 13.53
N ARG A 104 -6.89 6.13 13.38
CA ARG A 104 -7.18 5.10 14.38
C ARG A 104 -5.99 4.16 14.57
N GLU A 105 -5.46 3.56 13.50
CA GLU A 105 -4.35 2.61 13.64
C GLU A 105 -3.05 3.32 14.08
N ARG A 106 -2.83 4.57 13.63
CA ARG A 106 -1.69 5.38 14.09
C ARG A 106 -1.80 5.72 15.58
N ARG A 107 -3.02 5.99 16.07
CA ARG A 107 -3.27 6.21 17.49
C ARG A 107 -2.91 4.98 18.30
N ILE A 108 -3.39 3.79 17.89
CA ILE A 108 -3.05 2.51 18.52
C ILE A 108 -1.52 2.36 18.61
N TRP A 109 -0.81 2.54 17.49
CA TRP A 109 0.66 2.47 17.47
C TRP A 109 1.34 3.45 18.44
N ASN A 110 0.86 4.69 18.50
CA ASN A 110 1.46 5.73 19.35
C ASN A 110 1.16 5.51 20.84
N GLU A 111 0.00 4.95 21.17
CA GLU A 111 -0.40 4.64 22.55
C GLU A 111 0.22 3.33 23.06
N SER A 112 0.72 2.45 22.17
CA SER A 112 1.46 1.24 22.56
C SER A 112 2.81 1.55 23.23
N SER A 113 3.12 0.77 24.25
CA SER A 113 4.41 0.79 24.95
C SER A 113 5.58 0.50 24.00
N GLU A 114 6.79 0.88 24.42
CA GLU A 114 7.98 0.56 23.63
C GLU A 114 8.21 -0.96 23.50
N ALA A 115 7.90 -1.73 24.56
CA ALA A 115 8.01 -3.18 24.54
C ALA A 115 7.06 -3.83 23.52
N GLU A 116 5.81 -3.37 23.45
CA GLU A 116 4.84 -3.85 22.45
C GLU A 116 5.25 -3.47 21.02
N ARG A 117 5.74 -2.24 20.83
CA ARG A 117 6.24 -1.78 19.52
C ARG A 117 7.49 -2.55 19.08
N LYS A 118 8.36 -2.94 20.02
CA LYS A 118 9.50 -3.81 19.74
C LYS A 118 9.00 -5.20 19.33
N LYS A 119 8.12 -5.81 20.12
CA LYS A 119 7.48 -7.09 19.79
C LYS A 119 6.83 -7.07 18.41
N ALA A 120 6.10 -6.00 18.05
CA ALA A 120 5.48 -5.85 16.73
C ALA A 120 6.47 -5.93 15.57
N LYS A 121 7.66 -5.33 15.75
CA LYS A 121 8.73 -5.31 14.75
C LYS A 121 9.40 -6.67 14.58
N ASP A 122 9.47 -7.44 15.66
CA ASP A 122 10.11 -8.75 15.71
C ASP A 122 9.17 -9.89 15.25
N LEU A 123 7.88 -9.60 14.98
CA LEU A 123 6.93 -10.60 14.51
C LEU A 123 7.22 -11.04 13.05
N PRO A 124 7.14 -12.34 12.76
CA PRO A 124 7.32 -12.86 11.40
C PRO A 124 6.18 -12.46 10.48
N ARG A 125 6.43 -12.44 9.16
CA ARG A 125 5.40 -12.18 8.13
C ARG A 125 4.51 -13.41 7.89
N CYS A 126 3.85 -13.88 8.94
CA CYS A 126 2.88 -14.98 8.92
C CYS A 126 1.55 -14.56 9.58
N ALA A 127 0.58 -15.48 9.69
CA ALA A 127 -0.73 -15.19 10.27
C ALA A 127 -0.66 -14.62 11.71
N GLU A 128 0.28 -15.10 12.53
CA GLU A 128 0.50 -14.62 13.90
C GLU A 128 1.07 -13.20 13.94
N GLY A 129 1.82 -12.82 12.90
CA GLY A 129 2.41 -11.48 12.78
C GLY A 129 1.50 -10.46 12.09
N LEU A 130 0.24 -10.78 11.84
CA LEU A 130 -0.72 -9.81 11.30
C LEU A 130 -0.96 -8.67 12.29
N TRP A 131 -1.12 -7.46 11.76
CA TRP A 131 -1.45 -6.26 12.54
C TRP A 131 -2.70 -6.43 13.40
N SER A 132 -3.71 -7.12 12.86
CA SER A 132 -4.95 -7.42 13.58
C SER A 132 -4.76 -8.38 14.74
N ALA A 133 -3.84 -9.34 14.64
CA ALA A 133 -3.53 -10.27 15.71
C ALA A 133 -2.72 -9.59 16.81
N TRP A 134 -1.72 -8.79 16.44
CA TRP A 134 -0.86 -8.08 17.38
C TRP A 134 -1.65 -7.11 18.28
N LYS A 135 -2.60 -6.34 17.73
CA LYS A 135 -3.34 -5.32 18.51
C LYS A 135 -4.41 -5.87 19.46
N GLN A 136 -4.68 -7.17 19.43
CA GLN A 136 -5.67 -7.82 20.30
C GLN A 136 -5.04 -8.42 21.57
N GLY A 137 -3.73 -8.59 21.61
CA GLY A 137 -2.99 -9.15 22.75
C GLY A 137 -2.28 -8.07 23.54
#